data_AF-A0A1X1W7X7-F1
#
_entry.id   AF-A0A1X1W7X7-F1
#
_cell.length_a   1.000
_cell.length_b   1.000
_cell.length_c   1.000
_cell.angle_alpha   90.00
_cell.angle_beta   90.00
_cell.angle_gamma   90.00
#
_symmetry.space_group_name_H-M   'P 1'
#
loop_
_entity.id
_entity.type
_entity.pdbx_description
1 polymer ?
#
loop_
_entity_poly.entity_id
_entity_poly.type
_entity_poly.pdbx_seq_one_letter_code
_entity_poly.pdbx_strand_id
1 'polypeptide(L)'
;MNHWTQLTLARRGSGTVNEPWAAQFKRVSRDSGLRFVADIAYRVQGIYLAQLSVWRERSSEDAQSELRWRAGIKPLVLDDILWAAFLPRADLGGERARLNLKVRGGFTADPLSIGEGVIAAGHTGDPDGGLRALIDQFDSVTAQFIDRYPRVSDYLIALGDLIAESVHPRPRHQLRQILALIAAGRPGEAAALADAQIAAGDTGPFSGPILDSGYSDGVFQHLALSCKPTHAARHYLACRTPTHRLQILAESDGYRRDFELARGFARDRRVFARLRDFTGTSLWGLILTPLPDSGPLRYLQAAGRADAMTLEICTPNDPPGEGSTRYVIGHDAPGGGAARNTIQLPYSTEMVWESELFAAEEAIGVFDTYYDTGALDPRYHLRPAEQHPCSPPP
;
A
#
# COMPACT_ATOMS: atom_id res chain seq x y z
N MET A 1 -19.14 10.63 -10.23
CA MET A 1 -18.76 10.13 -11.57
C MET A 1 -17.55 9.22 -11.39
N ASN A 2 -17.73 7.94 -11.70
CA ASN A 2 -16.83 6.85 -11.32
C ASN A 2 -15.61 6.79 -12.25
N HIS A 3 -14.46 7.29 -11.78
CA HIS A 3 -13.16 7.03 -12.38
C HIS A 3 -12.33 6.15 -11.44
N TRP A 4 -12.69 4.87 -11.35
CA TRP A 4 -11.75 3.84 -10.91
C TRP A 4 -11.19 3.18 -12.16
N THR A 5 -10.04 3.70 -12.57
CA THR A 5 -9.23 3.24 -13.69
C THR A 5 -9.00 1.73 -13.59
N GLN A 6 -9.27 1.03 -14.70
CA GLN A 6 -9.01 -0.39 -14.89
C GLN A 6 -7.55 -0.73 -14.51
N LEU A 7 -7.35 -1.27 -13.31
CA LEU A 7 -6.13 -1.97 -12.91
C LEU A 7 -6.11 -3.32 -13.61
N THR A 8 -5.75 -3.30 -14.89
CA THR A 8 -5.40 -4.48 -15.65
C THR A 8 -4.02 -4.93 -15.18
N LEU A 9 -3.98 -5.86 -14.21
CA LEU A 9 -2.77 -6.64 -13.93
C LEU A 9 -2.52 -7.57 -15.12
N ALA A 10 -1.85 -7.03 -16.15
CA ALA A 10 -1.18 -7.82 -17.16
C ALA A 10 -0.02 -8.55 -16.47
N ARG A 11 -0.27 -9.80 -16.05
CA ARG A 11 0.82 -10.68 -15.65
C ARG A 11 1.59 -11.03 -16.92
N ARG A 12 2.86 -10.59 -16.97
CA ARG A 12 3.83 -10.93 -18.01
C ARG A 12 3.87 -12.45 -18.22
N GLY A 13 3.80 -12.85 -19.49
CA GLY A 13 4.29 -14.14 -19.96
C GLY A 13 3.27 -15.28 -20.00
N SER A 14 2.14 -15.12 -20.68
CA SER A 14 1.38 -16.28 -21.19
C SER A 14 0.83 -15.93 -22.55
N GLY A 15 1.37 -16.55 -23.60
CA GLY A 15 0.72 -16.53 -24.90
C GLY A 15 -0.69 -17.05 -24.72
N THR A 16 -1.68 -16.27 -25.11
CA THR A 16 -3.06 -16.74 -25.20
C THR A 16 -3.05 -18.05 -25.97
N VAL A 17 -3.73 -19.06 -25.42
CA VAL A 17 -4.06 -20.27 -26.16
C VAL A 17 -4.66 -19.81 -27.50
N ASN A 18 -4.09 -20.24 -28.64
CA ASN A 18 -4.61 -19.86 -29.97
C ASN A 18 -6.15 -19.99 -29.98
N GLU A 19 -6.87 -19.06 -30.61
CA GLU A 19 -8.34 -18.99 -30.59
C GLU A 19 -9.07 -20.35 -30.74
N PRO A 20 -8.64 -21.29 -31.60
CA PRO A 20 -9.28 -22.60 -31.73
C PRO A 20 -9.23 -23.45 -30.46
N TRP A 21 -8.07 -23.52 -29.78
CA TRP A 21 -7.90 -24.30 -28.56
C TRP A 21 -8.65 -23.67 -27.37
N ALA A 22 -8.72 -22.34 -27.31
CA ALA A 22 -9.48 -21.65 -26.27
C ALA A 22 -10.99 -21.91 -26.41
N ALA A 23 -11.50 -21.94 -27.64
CA ALA A 23 -12.89 -22.31 -27.92
C ALA A 23 -13.17 -23.77 -27.56
N GLN A 24 -12.26 -24.68 -27.90
CA GLN A 24 -12.39 -26.10 -27.60
C GLN A 24 -12.35 -26.39 -26.10
N PHE A 25 -11.39 -25.81 -25.37
CA PHE A 25 -11.33 -25.90 -23.91
C PHE A 25 -12.63 -25.41 -23.25
N LYS A 26 -13.17 -24.27 -23.71
CA LYS A 26 -14.45 -23.74 -23.23
C LYS A 26 -15.62 -24.70 -23.48
N ARG A 27 -15.66 -25.37 -24.63
CA ARG A 27 -16.69 -26.36 -24.95
C ARG A 27 -16.58 -27.57 -24.03
N VAL A 28 -15.44 -28.27 -24.02
CA VAL A 28 -15.23 -29.50 -23.24
C VAL A 28 -15.45 -29.27 -21.74
N SER A 29 -15.00 -28.12 -21.23
CA SER A 29 -15.21 -27.73 -19.84
C SER A 29 -16.70 -27.52 -19.50
N ARG A 30 -17.48 -26.91 -20.40
CA ARG A 30 -18.93 -26.72 -20.19
C ARG A 30 -19.68 -28.04 -20.24
N ASP A 31 -19.31 -28.93 -21.16
CA ASP A 31 -19.86 -30.29 -21.24
C ASP A 31 -19.60 -31.07 -19.94
N SER A 32 -18.51 -30.74 -19.25
CA SER A 32 -18.12 -31.28 -17.93
C SER A 32 -18.69 -30.47 -16.75
N GLY A 33 -19.62 -29.55 -16.98
CA GLY A 33 -20.29 -28.76 -15.94
C GLY A 33 -19.47 -27.62 -15.32
N LEU A 34 -18.32 -27.25 -15.90
CA LEU A 34 -17.55 -26.09 -15.46
C LEU A 34 -18.15 -24.78 -15.99
N ARG A 35 -18.03 -23.73 -15.19
CA ARG A 35 -18.41 -22.35 -15.54
C ARG A 35 -17.16 -21.55 -15.91
N PHE A 36 -17.36 -20.36 -16.51
CA PHE A 36 -16.26 -19.53 -17.00
C PHE A 36 -16.36 -18.08 -16.58
N VAL A 37 -15.21 -17.51 -16.25
CA VAL A 37 -14.99 -16.06 -16.22
C VAL A 37 -13.73 -15.77 -17.04
N ALA A 38 -13.90 -15.10 -18.17
CA ALA A 38 -12.87 -14.93 -19.20
C ALA A 38 -12.29 -16.27 -19.71
N ASP A 39 -11.06 -16.60 -19.34
CA ASP A 39 -10.27 -17.77 -19.72
C ASP A 39 -10.07 -18.77 -18.57
N ILE A 40 -10.64 -18.48 -17.39
CA ILE A 40 -10.57 -19.35 -16.22
C ILE A 40 -11.85 -20.19 -16.13
N ALA A 41 -11.69 -21.51 -16.19
CA ALA A 41 -12.76 -22.45 -15.87
C ALA A 41 -12.86 -22.59 -14.35
N TYR A 42 -14.08 -22.72 -13.81
CA TYR A 42 -14.26 -22.83 -12.37
C TYR A 42 -15.50 -23.65 -12.00
N ARG A 43 -15.49 -24.14 -10.76
CA ARG A 43 -16.63 -24.81 -10.13
C ARG A 43 -16.71 -24.39 -8.67
N VAL A 44 -17.93 -24.24 -8.17
CA VAL A 44 -18.21 -24.09 -6.74
C VAL A 44 -18.65 -25.44 -6.20
N GLN A 45 -17.99 -25.91 -5.14
CA GLN A 45 -18.30 -27.17 -4.48
C GLN A 45 -18.25 -26.95 -2.95
N GLY A 46 -19.42 -27.00 -2.31
CA GLY A 46 -19.55 -26.67 -0.89
C GLY A 46 -19.04 -25.26 -0.59
N ILE A 47 -18.07 -25.15 0.31
CA ILE A 47 -17.45 -23.88 0.71
C ILE A 47 -16.35 -23.40 -0.24
N TYR A 48 -15.96 -24.21 -1.23
CA TYR A 48 -14.78 -23.96 -2.06
C TYR A 48 -15.13 -23.45 -3.45
N LEU A 49 -14.26 -22.57 -3.95
CA LEU A 49 -14.14 -22.20 -5.35
C LEU A 49 -12.88 -22.89 -5.90
N ALA A 50 -13.08 -23.86 -6.79
CA ALA A 50 -12.02 -24.51 -7.55
C ALA A 50 -11.90 -23.86 -8.93
N GLN A 51 -10.68 -23.61 -9.37
CA GLN A 51 -10.34 -22.90 -10.60
C GLN A 51 -9.35 -23.74 -11.41
N LEU A 52 -9.54 -23.74 -12.72
CA LEU A 52 -8.68 -24.38 -13.68
C LEU A 52 -8.21 -23.34 -14.69
N SER A 53 -6.90 -23.11 -14.70
CA SER A 53 -6.23 -22.25 -15.67
C SER A 53 -5.43 -23.12 -16.62
N VAL A 54 -5.56 -22.86 -17.92
CA VAL A 54 -4.81 -23.55 -18.99
C VAL A 54 -4.10 -22.51 -19.83
N TRP A 55 -2.79 -22.68 -20.04
CA TRP A 55 -1.99 -21.79 -20.88
C TRP A 55 -1.05 -22.60 -21.77
N ARG A 56 -0.59 -21.99 -22.85
CA ARG A 56 0.37 -22.59 -23.76
C ARG A 56 1.76 -22.08 -23.43
N GLU A 57 2.70 -22.99 -23.23
CA GLU A 57 4.11 -22.67 -23.09
C GLU A 57 4.83 -23.14 -24.36
N ARG A 58 5.63 -22.26 -24.97
CA ARG A 58 6.51 -22.66 -26.07
C ARG A 58 7.81 -23.13 -25.45
N SER A 59 8.17 -24.38 -25.68
CA SER A 59 9.54 -24.83 -25.40
C SER A 59 10.49 -24.06 -26.31
N SER A 60 11.60 -23.58 -25.75
CA SER A 60 12.67 -22.95 -26.53
C SER A 60 13.51 -23.96 -27.32
N GLU A 61 13.46 -25.24 -26.95
CA GLU A 61 14.32 -26.30 -27.49
C GLU A 61 13.60 -27.19 -28.51
N ASP A 62 12.28 -27.34 -28.40
CA ASP A 62 11.46 -28.13 -29.33
C ASP A 62 10.37 -27.25 -29.93
N ALA A 63 10.19 -27.32 -31.26
CA ALA A 63 9.09 -26.65 -31.97
C ALA A 63 7.68 -27.14 -31.53
N GLN A 64 7.61 -28.06 -30.57
CA GLN A 64 6.37 -28.52 -29.97
C GLN A 64 5.92 -27.56 -28.89
N SER A 65 4.65 -27.18 -28.97
CA SER A 65 4.03 -26.45 -27.88
C SER A 65 3.43 -27.41 -26.87
N GLU A 66 3.48 -27.00 -25.61
CA GLU A 66 2.85 -27.72 -24.52
C GLU A 66 1.66 -26.92 -23.99
N LEU A 67 0.58 -27.62 -23.66
CA LEU A 67 -0.52 -27.07 -22.88
C LEU A 67 -0.24 -27.38 -21.42
N ARG A 68 -0.11 -26.35 -20.59
CA ARG A 68 0.05 -26.46 -19.15
C ARG A 68 -1.23 -26.10 -18.46
N TRP A 69 -1.46 -26.73 -17.33
CA TRP A 69 -2.63 -26.46 -16.51
C TRP A 69 -2.26 -26.34 -15.04
N ARG A 70 -3.10 -25.59 -14.31
CA ARG A 70 -3.05 -25.47 -12.86
C ARG A 70 -4.45 -25.50 -12.29
N ALA A 71 -4.63 -26.35 -11.28
CA ALA A 71 -5.78 -26.38 -10.40
C ALA A 71 -5.51 -25.52 -9.16
N GLY A 72 -6.36 -24.51 -8.95
CA GLY A 72 -6.35 -23.67 -7.76
C GLY A 72 -7.61 -23.85 -6.94
N ILE A 73 -7.53 -23.82 -5.61
CA ILE A 73 -8.70 -23.86 -4.73
C ILE A 73 -8.62 -22.85 -3.58
N LYS A 74 -9.75 -22.24 -3.23
CA LYS A 74 -9.87 -21.41 -2.02
C LYS A 74 -11.28 -21.45 -1.44
N PRO A 75 -11.46 -21.26 -0.13
CA PRO A 75 -12.78 -21.01 0.44
C PRO A 75 -13.39 -19.72 -0.12
N LEU A 76 -14.67 -19.76 -0.46
CA LEU A 76 -15.41 -18.60 -0.98
C LEU A 76 -15.38 -17.40 -0.02
N VAL A 77 -15.44 -17.68 1.28
CA VAL A 77 -15.54 -16.67 2.34
C VAL A 77 -14.31 -15.77 2.44
N LEU A 78 -13.13 -16.22 1.96
CA LEU A 78 -11.89 -15.44 2.09
C LEU A 78 -12.01 -14.07 1.39
N ASP A 79 -12.55 -14.05 0.17
CA ASP A 79 -12.73 -12.80 -0.57
C ASP A 79 -13.79 -11.90 0.08
N ASP A 80 -14.84 -12.47 0.69
CA ASP A 80 -15.86 -11.67 1.39
C ASP A 80 -15.29 -10.98 2.63
N ILE A 81 -14.44 -11.68 3.38
CA ILE A 81 -13.72 -11.09 4.52
C ILE A 81 -12.79 -9.96 4.05
N LEU A 82 -12.04 -10.21 2.97
CA LEU A 82 -11.15 -9.21 2.39
C LEU A 82 -11.92 -7.96 1.97
N TRP A 83 -13.03 -8.12 1.24
CA TRP A 83 -13.86 -7.00 0.81
C TRP A 83 -14.55 -6.28 1.97
N ALA A 84 -15.01 -7.01 2.98
CA ALA A 84 -15.61 -6.39 4.17
C ALA A 84 -14.60 -5.53 4.93
N ALA A 85 -13.34 -5.96 5.04
CA ALA A 85 -12.30 -5.20 5.72
C ALA A 85 -11.76 -4.03 4.89
N PHE A 86 -11.59 -4.25 3.58
CA PHE A 86 -10.82 -3.36 2.71
C PHE A 86 -11.68 -2.44 1.84
N LEU A 87 -12.91 -2.88 1.52
CA LEU A 87 -13.87 -2.17 0.66
C LEU A 87 -15.27 -2.14 1.30
N PRO A 88 -15.42 -1.74 2.58
CA PRO A 88 -16.67 -1.90 3.35
C PRO A 88 -17.89 -1.17 2.76
N ARG A 89 -17.66 -0.17 1.90
CA ARG A 89 -18.69 0.66 1.26
C ARG A 89 -18.82 0.43 -0.24
N ALA A 90 -18.02 -0.45 -0.83
CA ALA A 90 -18.05 -0.68 -2.27
C ALA A 90 -19.27 -1.51 -2.64
N ASP A 91 -20.04 -1.03 -3.63
CA ASP A 91 -21.00 -1.88 -4.32
C ASP A 91 -20.24 -2.79 -5.29
N LEU A 92 -20.12 -4.07 -4.91
CA LEU A 92 -19.48 -5.10 -5.72
C LEU A 92 -20.49 -5.79 -6.67
N GLY A 93 -21.71 -5.26 -6.77
CA GLY A 93 -22.81 -5.81 -7.53
C GLY A 93 -23.46 -7.02 -6.87
N GLY A 94 -24.41 -7.63 -7.59
CA GLY A 94 -25.14 -8.82 -7.13
C GLY A 94 -24.26 -10.08 -7.05
N GLU A 95 -24.85 -11.17 -6.56
CA GLU A 95 -24.17 -12.45 -6.28
C GLU A 95 -23.32 -12.94 -7.47
N ARG A 96 -23.86 -12.87 -8.69
CA ARG A 96 -23.14 -13.26 -9.91
C ARG A 96 -21.92 -12.39 -10.19
N ALA A 97 -22.00 -11.07 -9.97
CA ALA A 97 -20.89 -10.16 -10.17
C ALA A 97 -19.78 -10.43 -9.13
N ARG A 98 -20.17 -10.62 -7.87
CA ARG A 98 -19.25 -11.01 -6.79
C ARG A 98 -18.55 -12.34 -7.09
N LEU A 99 -19.28 -13.37 -7.52
CA LEU A 99 -18.66 -14.65 -7.89
C LEU A 99 -17.64 -14.47 -9.03
N ASN A 100 -17.96 -13.66 -10.03
CA ASN A 100 -17.02 -13.36 -11.11
C ASN A 100 -15.76 -12.65 -10.60
N LEU A 101 -15.91 -11.73 -9.64
CA LEU A 101 -14.79 -11.09 -8.97
C LEU A 101 -13.93 -12.11 -8.21
N LYS A 102 -14.51 -13.08 -7.49
CA LYS A 102 -13.72 -14.13 -6.81
C LYS A 102 -12.85 -14.96 -7.77
N VAL A 103 -13.27 -15.10 -9.02
CA VAL A 103 -12.56 -15.86 -10.07
C VAL A 103 -11.43 -15.04 -10.73
N ARG A 104 -11.71 -13.79 -11.11
CA ARG A 104 -10.80 -12.99 -11.98
C ARG A 104 -10.54 -11.56 -11.47
N GLY A 105 -11.20 -11.15 -10.41
CA GLY A 105 -11.16 -9.78 -9.90
C GLY A 105 -9.84 -9.42 -9.24
N GLY A 106 -9.49 -8.14 -9.30
CA GLY A 106 -8.53 -7.54 -8.39
C GLY A 106 -9.05 -7.58 -6.95
N PHE A 107 -8.16 -7.47 -5.97
CA PHE A 107 -8.48 -7.54 -4.53
C PHE A 107 -9.14 -8.87 -4.13
N THR A 108 -8.52 -9.98 -4.53
CA THR A 108 -8.94 -11.32 -4.13
C THR A 108 -7.78 -12.09 -3.50
N ALA A 109 -8.10 -13.07 -2.67
CA ALA A 109 -7.13 -14.06 -2.21
C ALA A 109 -6.76 -14.97 -3.40
N ASP A 110 -5.47 -15.14 -3.67
CA ASP A 110 -5.02 -16.11 -4.66
C ASP A 110 -5.46 -17.53 -4.21
N PRO A 111 -5.90 -18.41 -5.10
CA PRO A 111 -6.16 -19.80 -4.76
C PRO A 111 -4.87 -20.56 -4.38
N LEU A 112 -4.99 -21.58 -3.54
CA LEU A 112 -3.95 -22.55 -3.26
C LEU A 112 -3.79 -23.48 -4.47
N SER A 113 -2.57 -23.67 -4.97
CA SER A 113 -2.31 -24.62 -6.06
C SER A 113 -2.41 -26.04 -5.52
N ILE A 114 -3.30 -26.85 -6.08
CA ILE A 114 -3.54 -28.25 -5.64
C ILE A 114 -3.20 -29.29 -6.71
N GLY A 115 -2.79 -28.82 -7.88
CA GLY A 115 -2.33 -29.67 -8.97
C GLY A 115 -1.86 -28.82 -10.13
N GLU A 116 -0.86 -29.32 -10.84
CA GLU A 116 -0.43 -28.78 -12.13
C GLU A 116 0.08 -29.91 -13.00
N GLY A 117 0.07 -29.69 -14.31
CA GLY A 117 0.51 -30.70 -15.25
C GLY A 117 0.66 -30.17 -16.66
N VAL A 118 1.11 -31.05 -17.54
CA VAL A 118 1.45 -30.74 -18.92
C VAL A 118 0.80 -31.76 -19.85
N ILE A 119 0.29 -31.28 -20.97
CA ILE A 119 -0.23 -32.08 -22.09
C ILE A 119 0.54 -31.65 -23.33
N ALA A 120 1.16 -32.61 -24.00
CA ALA A 120 1.81 -32.37 -25.27
C ALA A 120 0.77 -31.85 -26.28
N ALA A 121 0.95 -30.62 -26.77
CA ALA A 121 0.03 -30.01 -27.75
C ALA A 121 0.42 -30.36 -29.20
N GLY A 122 1.42 -31.23 -29.38
CA GLY A 122 1.87 -31.73 -30.67
C GLY A 122 0.79 -32.57 -31.32
N HIS A 123 0.05 -31.97 -32.28
CA HIS A 123 -0.94 -32.59 -33.16
C HIS A 123 -1.68 -33.79 -32.54
N THR A 124 -2.36 -33.56 -31.41
CA THR A 124 -3.28 -34.57 -30.87
C THR A 124 -4.35 -34.82 -31.93
N GLY A 125 -4.37 -36.02 -32.52
CA GLY A 125 -5.48 -36.48 -33.37
C GLY A 125 -6.83 -36.45 -32.63
N ASP A 126 -6.79 -36.32 -31.29
CA ASP A 126 -7.95 -36.09 -30.42
C ASP A 126 -7.66 -35.00 -29.35
N PRO A 127 -7.85 -33.72 -29.68
CA PRO A 127 -7.70 -32.64 -28.71
C PRO A 127 -8.82 -32.62 -27.65
N ASP A 128 -9.99 -33.20 -27.94
CA ASP A 128 -11.08 -33.31 -26.96
C ASP A 128 -10.72 -34.32 -25.87
N GLY A 129 -10.17 -35.48 -26.23
CA GLY A 129 -9.71 -36.50 -25.28
C GLY A 129 -8.65 -35.99 -24.30
N GLY A 130 -7.66 -35.24 -24.81
CA GLY A 130 -6.65 -34.61 -23.96
C GLY A 130 -7.23 -33.60 -22.96
N LEU A 131 -8.16 -32.75 -23.42
CA LEU A 131 -8.84 -31.78 -22.56
C LEU A 131 -9.77 -32.45 -21.54
N ARG A 132 -10.44 -33.56 -21.90
CA ARG A 132 -11.25 -34.35 -20.95
C ARG A 132 -10.38 -34.96 -19.86
N ALA A 133 -9.27 -35.60 -20.23
CA ALA A 133 -8.33 -36.17 -19.25
C ALA A 133 -7.78 -35.12 -18.28
N LEU A 134 -7.52 -33.90 -18.77
CA LEU A 134 -7.14 -32.75 -17.94
C LEU A 134 -8.23 -32.39 -16.93
N ILE A 135 -9.48 -32.31 -17.38
CA ILE A 135 -10.63 -32.00 -16.52
C ILE A 135 -10.88 -33.11 -15.51
N ASP A 136 -10.70 -34.38 -15.89
CA ASP A 136 -10.80 -35.51 -14.96
C ASP A 136 -9.72 -35.45 -13.86
N GLN A 137 -8.50 -35.05 -14.22
CA GLN A 137 -7.43 -34.80 -13.24
C GLN A 137 -7.78 -33.63 -12.33
N PHE A 138 -8.27 -32.51 -12.88
CA PHE A 138 -8.74 -31.35 -12.10
C PHE A 138 -9.84 -31.75 -11.11
N ASP A 139 -10.83 -32.53 -11.56
CA ASP A 139 -11.93 -33.00 -10.72
C ASP A 139 -11.44 -33.95 -9.63
N SER A 140 -10.51 -34.86 -9.96
CA SER A 140 -9.91 -35.78 -9.00
C SER A 140 -9.12 -35.07 -7.89
N VAL A 141 -8.20 -34.15 -8.25
CA VAL A 141 -7.42 -33.42 -7.23
C VAL A 141 -8.29 -32.49 -6.40
N THR A 142 -9.33 -31.89 -7.00
CA THR A 142 -10.30 -31.06 -6.28
C THR A 142 -11.10 -31.89 -5.27
N ALA A 143 -11.61 -33.05 -5.69
CA ALA A 143 -12.37 -33.94 -4.81
C ALA A 143 -11.51 -34.45 -3.65
N GLN A 144 -10.27 -34.88 -3.91
CA GLN A 144 -9.32 -35.30 -2.87
C GLN A 144 -9.03 -34.16 -1.87
N PHE A 145 -8.84 -32.94 -2.36
CA PHE A 145 -8.61 -31.80 -1.48
C PHE A 145 -9.82 -31.50 -0.58
N ILE A 146 -11.04 -31.50 -1.15
CA ILE A 146 -12.26 -31.21 -0.40
C ILE A 146 -12.56 -32.31 0.62
N ASP A 147 -12.33 -33.57 0.27
CA ASP A 147 -12.47 -34.71 1.18
C ASP A 147 -11.50 -34.61 2.36
N ARG A 148 -10.25 -34.24 2.08
CA ARG A 148 -9.21 -34.06 3.10
C ARG A 148 -9.43 -32.85 3.99
N TYR A 149 -9.96 -31.75 3.44
CA TYR A 149 -10.12 -30.46 4.11
C TYR A 149 -11.56 -29.92 3.98
N PRO A 150 -12.57 -30.58 4.55
CA PRO A 150 -13.98 -30.23 4.31
C PRO A 150 -14.40 -28.89 4.92
N ARG A 151 -13.67 -28.38 5.92
CA ARG A 151 -13.96 -27.12 6.61
C ARG A 151 -12.89 -26.07 6.37
N VAL A 152 -13.25 -24.81 6.57
CA VAL A 152 -12.29 -23.69 6.49
C VAL A 152 -11.17 -23.81 7.53
N SER A 153 -11.45 -24.38 8.71
CA SER A 153 -10.42 -24.68 9.71
C SER A 153 -9.37 -25.66 9.19
N ASP A 154 -9.78 -26.62 8.36
CA ASP A 154 -8.91 -27.67 7.85
C ASP A 154 -8.04 -27.11 6.70
N TYR A 155 -8.57 -26.14 5.96
CA TYR A 155 -7.80 -25.38 4.97
C TYR A 155 -6.55 -24.70 5.56
N LEU A 156 -6.57 -24.28 6.83
CA LEU A 156 -5.39 -23.72 7.50
C LEU A 156 -4.26 -24.74 7.62
N ILE A 157 -4.57 -26.03 7.75
CA ILE A 157 -3.57 -27.11 7.79
C ILE A 157 -2.87 -27.17 6.43
N ALA A 158 -3.64 -27.21 5.34
CA ALA A 158 -3.10 -27.20 3.98
C ALA A 158 -2.24 -25.96 3.67
N LEU A 159 -2.57 -24.80 4.26
CA LEU A 159 -1.74 -23.60 4.16
C LEU A 159 -0.45 -23.70 4.97
N GLY A 160 -0.51 -24.29 6.17
CA GLY A 160 0.64 -24.49 7.03
C GLY A 160 1.74 -25.29 6.33
N ASP A 161 1.36 -26.38 5.66
CA ASP A 161 2.28 -27.23 4.90
C ASP A 161 2.98 -26.43 3.78
N LEU A 162 2.22 -25.67 2.98
CA LEU A 162 2.78 -24.83 1.91
C LEU A 162 3.74 -23.76 2.45
N ILE A 163 3.40 -23.13 3.56
CA ILE A 163 4.21 -22.05 4.14
C ILE A 163 5.50 -22.63 4.75
N ALA A 164 5.43 -23.80 5.39
CA ALA A 164 6.59 -24.49 5.92
C ALA A 164 7.59 -24.89 4.83
N GLU A 165 7.09 -25.26 3.64
CA GLU A 165 7.92 -25.57 2.47
C GLU A 165 8.52 -24.31 1.79
N SER A 166 8.03 -23.11 2.12
CA SER A 166 8.44 -21.86 1.50
C SER A 166 9.57 -21.16 2.27
N VAL A 167 10.78 -21.08 1.69
CA VAL A 167 11.93 -20.37 2.28
C VAL A 167 11.64 -18.89 2.55
N HIS A 168 10.86 -18.25 1.66
CA HIS A 168 10.40 -16.87 1.82
C HIS A 168 8.91 -16.77 1.47
N PRO A 169 8.02 -16.77 2.48
CA PRO A 169 6.59 -16.66 2.22
C PRO A 169 6.27 -15.33 1.56
N ARG A 170 5.65 -15.37 0.39
CA ARG A 170 5.23 -14.17 -0.34
C ARG A 170 4.12 -13.44 0.44
N PRO A 171 3.98 -12.10 0.32
CA PRO A 171 2.89 -11.35 0.99
C PRO A 171 1.49 -11.91 0.70
N ARG A 172 1.29 -12.52 -0.48
CA ARG A 172 0.03 -13.18 -0.84
C ARG A 172 -0.26 -14.46 -0.05
N HIS A 173 0.78 -15.20 0.36
CA HIS A 173 0.62 -16.36 1.23
C HIS A 173 0.19 -15.91 2.63
N GLN A 174 0.82 -14.86 3.15
CA GLN A 174 0.45 -14.26 4.44
C GLN A 174 -0.98 -13.71 4.43
N LEU A 175 -1.37 -12.99 3.37
CA LEU A 175 -2.76 -12.53 3.19
C LEU A 175 -3.76 -13.69 3.28
N ARG A 176 -3.49 -14.77 2.56
CA ARG A 176 -4.37 -15.94 2.54
C ARG A 176 -4.47 -16.60 3.92
N GLN A 177 -3.36 -16.70 4.64
CA GLN A 177 -3.33 -17.24 6.00
C GLN A 177 -4.13 -16.37 6.98
N ILE A 178 -3.94 -15.04 6.95
CA ILE A 178 -4.70 -14.09 7.78
C ILE A 178 -6.21 -14.24 7.50
N LEU A 179 -6.62 -14.24 6.23
CA LEU A 179 -8.03 -14.41 5.86
C LEU A 179 -8.59 -15.76 6.32
N ALA A 180 -7.82 -16.84 6.20
CA ALA A 180 -8.23 -18.17 6.64
C ALA A 180 -8.34 -18.26 8.18
N LEU A 181 -7.48 -17.58 8.93
CA LEU A 181 -7.58 -17.47 10.39
C LEU A 181 -8.86 -16.74 10.81
N ILE A 182 -9.20 -15.63 10.17
CA ILE A 182 -10.46 -14.91 10.40
C ILE A 182 -11.65 -15.83 10.11
N ALA A 183 -11.63 -16.48 8.95
CA ALA A 183 -12.71 -17.36 8.51
C ALA A 183 -12.89 -18.60 9.40
N ALA A 184 -11.82 -19.06 10.04
CA ALA A 184 -11.84 -20.15 11.02
C ALA A 184 -12.21 -19.70 12.45
N GLY A 185 -12.61 -18.43 12.64
CA GLY A 185 -12.99 -17.90 13.95
C GLY A 185 -11.81 -17.62 14.88
N ARG A 186 -10.61 -17.37 14.33
CA ARG A 186 -9.36 -17.07 15.07
C ARG A 186 -8.87 -15.63 14.81
N PRO A 187 -9.69 -14.58 15.04
CA PRO A 187 -9.34 -13.21 14.70
C PRO A 187 -8.14 -12.67 15.50
N GLY A 188 -7.95 -13.12 16.76
CA GLY A 188 -6.79 -12.70 17.56
C GLY A 188 -5.46 -13.12 16.94
N GLU A 189 -5.39 -14.34 16.41
CA GLU A 189 -4.19 -14.84 15.71
C GLU A 189 -4.01 -14.17 14.35
N ALA A 190 -5.10 -13.91 13.64
CA ALA A 190 -5.07 -13.14 12.39
C ALA A 190 -4.51 -11.73 12.61
N ALA A 191 -4.95 -11.05 13.68
CA ALA A 191 -4.46 -9.74 14.06
C ALA A 191 -2.97 -9.77 14.43
N ALA A 192 -2.55 -10.74 15.23
CA ALA A 192 -1.15 -10.89 15.62
C ALA A 192 -0.24 -11.14 14.41
N LEU A 193 -0.66 -12.00 13.48
CA LEU A 193 0.08 -12.25 12.24
C LEU A 193 0.17 -11.00 11.37
N ALA A 194 -0.94 -10.27 11.20
CA ALA A 194 -0.96 -9.02 10.46
C ALA A 194 -0.07 -7.94 11.10
N ASP A 195 -0.12 -7.78 12.43
CA ASP A 195 0.73 -6.85 13.17
C ASP A 195 2.22 -7.19 13.02
N ALA A 196 2.59 -8.48 13.02
CA ALA A 196 3.96 -8.91 12.78
C ALA A 196 4.46 -8.54 11.37
N GLN A 197 3.62 -8.69 10.34
CA GLN A 197 3.97 -8.26 8.98
C GLN A 197 4.13 -6.74 8.89
N ILE A 198 3.22 -5.98 9.52
CA ILE A 198 3.31 -4.51 9.57
C ILE A 198 4.59 -4.06 10.27
N ALA A 199 4.96 -4.70 11.39
CA ALA A 199 6.21 -4.42 12.11
C ALA A 199 7.45 -4.73 11.27
N ALA A 200 7.39 -5.74 10.40
CA ALA A 200 8.44 -6.05 9.43
C ALA A 200 8.47 -5.09 8.21
N GLY A 201 7.55 -4.12 8.15
CA GLY A 201 7.44 -3.15 7.07
C GLY A 201 6.66 -3.63 5.85
N ASP A 202 6.00 -4.78 5.92
CA ASP A 202 5.14 -5.30 4.86
C ASP A 202 3.70 -4.77 5.01
N THR A 203 3.18 -4.19 3.93
CA THR A 203 1.81 -3.67 3.85
C THR A 203 0.84 -4.68 3.22
N GLY A 204 1.35 -5.81 2.74
CA GLY A 204 0.61 -6.81 1.99
C GLY A 204 0.48 -6.45 0.51
N PRO A 205 -0.17 -7.33 -0.28
CA PRO A 205 -0.18 -7.24 -1.74
C PRO A 205 -1.12 -6.17 -2.31
N PHE A 206 -1.89 -5.48 -1.46
CA PHE A 206 -2.85 -4.46 -1.87
C PHE A 206 -2.64 -3.18 -1.06
N SER A 207 -2.61 -2.05 -1.78
CA SER A 207 -2.66 -0.71 -1.20
C SER A 207 -4.12 -0.27 -1.09
N GLY A 208 -4.47 0.26 0.07
CA GLY A 208 -5.80 0.78 0.37
C GLY A 208 -6.14 2.01 -0.45
N PRO A 209 -7.40 2.46 -0.41
CA PRO A 209 -7.73 3.79 -0.90
C PRO A 209 -6.83 4.80 -0.20
N ILE A 210 -6.35 5.78 -0.95
CA ILE A 210 -5.65 6.92 -0.37
C ILE A 210 -6.67 7.61 0.52
N LEU A 211 -6.45 7.57 1.83
CA LEU A 211 -7.23 8.32 2.81
C LEU A 211 -7.07 9.82 2.53
N ASP A 212 -8.00 10.64 3.01
CA ASP A 212 -7.92 12.11 2.87
C ASP A 212 -6.58 12.67 3.40
N SER A 213 -5.93 11.91 4.30
CA SER A 213 -4.60 12.20 4.82
C SER A 213 -3.43 11.99 3.83
N GLY A 214 -3.69 11.51 2.62
CA GLY A 214 -2.66 11.16 1.63
C GLY A 214 -1.97 9.81 1.86
N TYR A 215 -2.42 9.02 2.85
CA TYR A 215 -1.87 7.70 3.15
C TYR A 215 -2.69 6.57 2.51
N SER A 216 -2.04 5.60 1.87
CA SER A 216 -2.66 4.31 1.58
C SER A 216 -2.25 3.28 2.62
N ASP A 217 -3.24 2.78 3.35
CA ASP A 217 -3.04 1.70 4.30
C ASP A 217 -2.84 0.38 3.58
N GLY A 218 -1.95 -0.44 4.11
CA GLY A 218 -1.78 -1.80 3.64
C GLY A 218 -3.02 -2.65 3.96
N VAL A 219 -3.31 -3.65 3.13
CA VAL A 219 -4.35 -4.64 3.43
C VAL A 219 -4.17 -5.32 4.79
N PHE A 220 -2.92 -5.52 5.24
CA PHE A 220 -2.67 -6.08 6.56
C PHE A 220 -3.13 -5.17 7.69
N GLN A 221 -3.04 -3.84 7.53
CA GLN A 221 -3.53 -2.89 8.54
C GLN A 221 -5.05 -2.96 8.65
N HIS A 222 -5.76 -2.96 7.52
CA HIS A 222 -7.21 -3.09 7.51
C HIS A 222 -7.68 -4.41 8.14
N LEU A 223 -7.00 -5.53 7.85
CA LEU A 223 -7.32 -6.83 8.43
C LEU A 223 -7.00 -6.91 9.92
N ALA A 224 -5.87 -6.34 10.36
CA ALA A 224 -5.54 -6.27 11.78
C ALA A 224 -6.62 -5.51 12.56
N LEU A 225 -7.11 -4.40 12.01
CA LEU A 225 -8.14 -3.58 12.65
C LEU A 225 -9.51 -4.26 12.71
N SER A 226 -9.92 -4.93 11.63
CA SER A 226 -11.20 -5.63 11.60
C SER A 226 -11.26 -6.78 12.61
N CYS A 227 -10.11 -7.31 13.02
CA CYS A 227 -9.98 -8.38 14.00
C CYS A 227 -9.86 -7.91 15.45
N LYS A 228 -9.57 -6.62 15.67
CA LYS A 228 -9.34 -6.06 17.01
C LYS A 228 -10.67 -5.63 17.65
N PRO A 229 -10.79 -5.69 18.99
CA PRO A 229 -11.95 -5.13 19.69
C PRO A 229 -12.20 -3.67 19.30
N THR A 230 -13.47 -3.23 19.30
CA THR A 230 -13.86 -1.89 18.85
C THR A 230 -13.08 -0.76 19.55
N HIS A 231 -12.74 -0.90 20.83
CA HIS A 231 -11.96 0.11 21.55
C HIS A 231 -10.51 0.20 21.03
N ALA A 232 -9.88 -0.94 20.71
CA ALA A 232 -8.52 -0.98 20.16
C ALA A 232 -8.49 -0.44 18.72
N ALA A 233 -9.51 -0.76 17.91
CA ALA A 233 -9.68 -0.18 16.59
C ALA A 233 -9.89 1.35 16.65
N ARG A 234 -10.72 1.84 17.59
CA ARG A 234 -10.91 3.29 17.81
C ARG A 234 -9.64 3.98 18.27
N HIS A 235 -8.89 3.39 19.20
CA HIS A 235 -7.60 3.93 19.63
C HIS A 235 -6.64 4.03 18.45
N TYR A 236 -6.54 2.99 17.63
CA TYR A 236 -5.70 3.01 16.43
C TYR A 236 -6.12 4.11 15.43
N LEU A 237 -7.43 4.27 15.19
CA LEU A 237 -7.95 5.34 14.33
C LEU A 237 -7.70 6.73 14.95
N ALA A 238 -7.81 6.88 16.26
CA ALA A 238 -7.52 8.13 16.97
C ALA A 238 -6.04 8.51 16.82
N CYS A 239 -5.12 7.56 16.96
CA CYS A 239 -3.68 7.77 16.68
C CYS A 239 -3.38 8.16 15.23
N ARG A 240 -4.35 8.01 14.32
CA ARG A 240 -4.25 8.36 12.89
C ARG A 240 -5.00 9.63 12.53
N THR A 241 -5.58 10.30 13.52
CA THR A 241 -6.13 11.62 13.30
C THR A 241 -4.99 12.56 12.92
N PRO A 242 -5.06 13.22 11.75
CA PRO A 242 -4.09 14.24 11.38
C PRO A 242 -3.84 15.22 12.50
N THR A 243 -2.57 15.40 12.81
CA THR A 243 -2.09 16.37 13.80
C THR A 243 -1.31 17.50 13.16
N HIS A 244 -0.80 17.28 11.94
CA HIS A 244 -0.05 18.27 11.18
C HIS A 244 -0.39 18.16 9.69
N ARG A 245 -0.23 19.25 8.96
CA ARG A 245 -0.14 19.28 7.51
C ARG A 245 1.31 19.56 7.13
N LEU A 246 1.86 18.75 6.25
CA LEU A 246 3.15 18.96 5.60
C LEU A 246 2.92 19.39 4.17
N GLN A 247 3.56 20.48 3.77
CA GLN A 247 3.48 21.02 2.42
C GLN A 247 4.87 21.02 1.81
N ILE A 248 4.98 20.53 0.59
CA ILE A 248 6.19 20.67 -0.23
C ILE A 248 5.82 21.53 -1.42
N LEU A 249 6.45 22.70 -1.52
CA LEU A 249 6.34 23.64 -2.62
C LEU A 249 7.59 23.52 -3.47
N ALA A 250 7.46 23.37 -4.79
CA ALA A 250 8.59 23.35 -5.71
C ALA A 250 8.26 24.09 -7.02
N GLU A 251 9.17 24.96 -7.46
CA GLU A 251 9.00 25.79 -8.66
C GLU A 251 9.07 24.98 -9.97
N SER A 252 9.92 23.94 -10.01
CA SER A 252 10.25 23.21 -11.25
C SER A 252 9.04 22.59 -11.97
N ASP A 253 7.90 22.43 -11.29
CA ASP A 253 6.71 21.77 -11.83
C ASP A 253 5.37 22.44 -11.45
N GLY A 254 5.37 23.66 -10.89
CA GLY A 254 4.14 24.27 -10.32
C GLY A 254 3.48 23.40 -9.24
N TYR A 255 4.32 22.65 -8.52
CA TYR A 255 3.93 21.40 -7.87
C TYR A 255 3.86 21.58 -6.35
N ARG A 256 2.63 21.59 -5.83
CA ARG A 256 2.33 21.56 -4.40
C ARG A 256 1.88 20.16 -4.02
N ARG A 257 2.59 19.54 -3.08
CA ARG A 257 2.11 18.32 -2.41
C ARG A 257 1.80 18.63 -0.96
N ASP A 258 0.54 18.40 -0.60
CA ASP A 258 0.09 18.45 0.77
C ASP A 258 -0.06 17.00 1.30
N PHE A 259 0.48 16.74 2.49
CA PHE A 259 0.35 15.49 3.22
C PHE A 259 -0.22 15.82 4.60
N GLU A 260 -1.10 14.99 5.11
CA GLU A 260 -1.50 15.10 6.51
C GLU A 260 -0.73 14.06 7.32
N LEU A 261 -0.10 14.48 8.41
CA LEU A 261 0.73 13.64 9.27
C LEU A 261 0.03 13.39 10.60
N ALA A 262 0.11 12.17 11.11
CA ALA A 262 -0.46 11.78 12.39
C ALA A 262 0.65 11.43 13.39
N ARG A 263 0.81 12.26 14.43
CA ARG A 263 1.90 12.16 15.41
C ARG A 263 1.97 10.75 16.01
N GLY A 264 3.18 10.20 16.06
CA GLY A 264 3.44 8.86 16.59
C GLY A 264 3.52 7.76 15.53
N PHE A 265 3.38 8.07 14.25
CA PHE A 265 3.57 7.11 13.17
C PHE A 265 4.98 7.20 12.58
N ALA A 266 5.80 6.16 12.77
CA ALA A 266 7.22 6.16 12.39
C ALA A 266 7.48 6.35 10.88
N ARG A 267 6.49 6.04 10.03
CA ARG A 267 6.59 6.24 8.58
C ARG A 267 6.57 7.73 8.21
N ASP A 268 5.94 8.56 9.03
CA ASP A 268 5.77 10.00 8.78
C ASP A 268 7.13 10.70 8.88
N ARG A 269 8.00 10.29 9.80
CA ARG A 269 9.36 10.84 9.96
C ARG A 269 10.26 10.67 8.74
N ARG A 270 10.02 9.62 7.93
CA ARG A 270 10.76 9.42 6.68
C ARG A 270 10.50 10.52 5.66
N VAL A 271 9.43 11.30 5.80
CA VAL A 271 9.16 12.41 4.89
C VAL A 271 10.18 13.53 5.04
N PHE A 272 10.69 13.77 6.25
CA PHE A 272 11.70 14.79 6.51
C PHE A 272 13.06 14.38 5.95
N ALA A 273 13.33 13.08 5.81
CA ALA A 273 14.54 12.57 5.17
C ALA A 273 14.73 13.10 3.73
N ARG A 274 13.65 13.55 3.08
CA ARG A 274 13.69 14.23 1.77
C ARG A 274 14.45 15.54 1.78
N LEU A 275 14.71 16.13 2.95
CA LEU A 275 15.57 17.31 3.06
C LEU A 275 16.94 17.07 2.40
N ARG A 276 17.44 15.83 2.40
CA ARG A 276 18.68 15.45 1.70
C ARG A 276 18.61 15.56 0.17
N ASP A 277 17.41 15.46 -0.39
CA ASP A 277 17.20 15.43 -1.84
C ASP A 277 17.18 16.84 -2.44
N PHE A 278 17.10 17.88 -1.61
CA PHE A 278 17.00 19.27 -2.06
C PHE A 278 18.37 19.89 -2.33
N THR A 279 18.81 19.80 -3.57
CA THR A 279 20.11 20.30 -4.05
C THR A 279 20.17 21.81 -4.29
N GLY A 280 19.04 22.52 -4.15
CA GLY A 280 18.90 23.95 -4.43
C GLY A 280 18.95 24.32 -5.92
N THR A 281 18.84 23.36 -6.83
CA THR A 281 18.74 23.63 -8.28
C THR A 281 17.38 24.21 -8.70
N SER A 282 16.38 24.15 -7.84
CA SER A 282 15.05 24.73 -8.04
C SER A 282 14.56 25.30 -6.72
N LEU A 283 13.73 26.34 -6.75
CA LEU A 283 13.17 26.90 -5.53
C LEU A 283 12.20 25.90 -4.90
N TRP A 284 12.34 25.67 -3.60
CA TRP A 284 11.45 24.80 -2.84
C TRP A 284 11.25 25.31 -1.41
N GLY A 285 10.17 24.86 -0.80
CA GLY A 285 9.89 25.05 0.62
C GLY A 285 9.21 23.82 1.20
N LEU A 286 9.64 23.40 2.37
CA LEU A 286 8.97 22.36 3.15
C LEU A 286 8.39 23.00 4.40
N ILE A 287 7.07 22.95 4.58
CA ILE A 287 6.34 23.64 5.64
C ILE A 287 5.54 22.61 6.45
N LEU A 288 5.72 22.61 7.77
CA LEU A 288 5.01 21.76 8.71
C LEU A 288 4.14 22.60 9.63
N THR A 289 2.82 22.44 9.52
CA THR A 289 1.80 23.23 10.22
C THR A 289 0.98 22.33 11.15
N PRO A 290 0.91 22.59 12.46
CA PRO A 290 0.00 21.86 13.36
C PRO A 290 -1.47 22.07 12.99
N LEU A 291 -2.29 21.04 13.19
CA LEU A 291 -3.75 21.08 13.03
C LEU A 291 -4.47 21.14 14.40
N PRO A 292 -5.64 21.79 14.50
CA PRO A 292 -6.30 22.58 13.44
C PRO A 292 -5.55 23.88 13.14
N ASP A 293 -5.58 24.30 11.88
CA ASP A 293 -4.91 25.50 11.35
C ASP A 293 -5.78 26.77 11.45
N SER A 294 -6.89 26.72 12.19
CA SER A 294 -7.88 27.80 12.30
C SER A 294 -7.55 28.86 13.38
N GLY A 295 -6.34 28.82 13.94
CA GLY A 295 -5.86 29.74 14.98
C GLY A 295 -4.77 30.71 14.48
N PRO A 296 -4.06 31.39 15.40
CA PRO A 296 -2.86 32.16 15.04
C PRO A 296 -1.85 31.26 14.32
N LEU A 297 -1.15 31.81 13.33
CA LEU A 297 -0.27 31.03 12.48
C LEU A 297 0.85 30.38 13.30
N ARG A 298 1.06 29.10 13.02
CA ARG A 298 2.12 28.31 13.63
C ARG A 298 2.65 27.32 12.61
N TYR A 299 3.92 27.40 12.29
CA TYR A 299 4.55 26.45 11.38
C TYR A 299 6.07 26.41 11.58
N LEU A 300 6.69 25.33 11.12
CA LEU A 300 8.13 25.21 10.91
C LEU A 300 8.39 25.05 9.41
N GLN A 301 9.35 25.79 8.86
CA GLN A 301 9.68 25.79 7.44
C GLN A 301 11.17 25.58 7.21
N ALA A 302 11.52 24.88 6.13
CA ALA A 302 12.87 24.79 5.58
C ALA A 302 12.91 25.19 4.11
N ALA A 303 14.06 25.72 3.69
CA ALA A 303 14.40 25.97 2.30
C ALA A 303 15.91 26.14 2.12
N GLY A 304 16.40 26.10 0.87
CA GLY A 304 17.82 26.27 0.55
C GLY A 304 18.43 25.01 -0.09
N ARG A 305 19.64 24.65 0.32
CA ARG A 305 20.34 23.45 -0.18
C ARG A 305 20.55 22.45 0.94
N ALA A 306 20.67 21.17 0.62
CA ALA A 306 20.88 20.10 1.60
C ALA A 306 22.09 20.32 2.51
N ASP A 307 23.12 21.04 2.05
CA ASP A 307 24.31 21.41 2.83
C ASP A 307 24.25 22.83 3.45
N ALA A 308 23.21 23.60 3.14
CA ALA A 308 23.01 24.98 3.60
C ALA A 308 21.52 25.37 3.50
N MET A 309 20.73 24.97 4.51
CA MET A 309 19.31 25.30 4.64
C MET A 309 19.09 26.42 5.65
N THR A 310 18.09 27.28 5.40
CA THR A 310 17.51 28.11 6.46
C THR A 310 16.32 27.39 7.08
N LEU A 311 16.16 27.55 8.39
CA LEU A 311 14.98 27.10 9.12
C LEU A 311 14.24 28.30 9.70
N GLU A 312 12.93 28.33 9.53
CA GLU A 312 12.07 29.40 10.02
C GLU A 312 10.92 28.82 10.86
N ILE A 313 10.60 29.48 11.95
CA ILE A 313 9.42 29.16 12.76
C ILE A 313 8.50 30.36 12.81
N CYS A 314 7.20 30.14 12.60
CA CYS A 314 6.17 31.10 12.96
C CYS A 314 5.52 30.66 14.26
N THR A 315 5.43 31.55 15.24
CA THR A 315 4.75 31.30 16.51
C THR A 315 3.73 32.40 16.80
N PRO A 316 2.61 32.06 17.47
CA PRO A 316 1.70 33.06 18.01
C PRO A 316 2.43 34.05 18.92
N ASN A 317 2.02 35.31 18.88
CA ASN A 317 2.50 36.31 19.83
C ASN A 317 1.92 36.05 21.24
N ASP A 318 2.64 36.50 22.26
CA ASP A 318 2.17 36.52 23.66
C ASP A 318 1.92 37.99 24.06
N PRO A 319 0.67 38.43 24.33
CA PRO A 319 -0.54 37.62 24.50
C PRO A 319 -1.13 37.05 23.19
N PRO A 320 -1.79 35.86 23.23
CA PRO A 320 -2.43 35.26 22.07
C PRO A 320 -3.56 36.15 21.51
N GLY A 321 -3.35 36.74 20.34
CA GLY A 321 -4.31 37.66 19.70
C GLY A 321 -3.64 38.77 18.90
N GLU A 322 -2.37 39.07 19.17
CA GLU A 322 -1.59 40.08 18.43
C GLU A 322 -0.93 39.53 17.15
N GLY A 323 -1.53 38.52 16.54
CA GLY A 323 -0.98 37.86 15.35
C GLY A 323 0.13 36.86 15.65
N SER A 324 1.07 36.70 14.72
CA SER A 324 2.14 35.72 14.82
C SER A 324 3.42 36.28 14.24
N THR A 325 4.55 35.98 14.87
CA THR A 325 5.87 36.46 14.46
C THR A 325 6.66 35.31 13.86
N ARG A 326 7.32 35.61 12.74
CA ARG A 326 8.23 34.71 12.04
C ARG A 326 9.66 34.95 12.50
N TYR A 327 10.34 33.87 12.85
CA TYR A 327 11.73 33.90 13.31
C TYR A 327 12.58 33.00 12.43
N VAL A 328 13.78 33.47 12.11
CA VAL A 328 14.87 32.65 11.59
C VAL A 328 15.53 31.94 12.77
N ILE A 329 15.73 30.64 12.65
CA ILE A 329 16.36 29.80 13.67
C ILE A 329 17.87 29.81 13.43
N GLY A 330 18.67 29.90 14.49
CA GLY A 330 20.12 29.81 14.40
C GLY A 330 20.78 29.15 15.60
N HIS A 331 22.07 28.85 15.46
CA HIS A 331 22.94 28.33 16.50
C HIS A 331 23.48 29.46 17.40
N ASP A 332 23.92 29.11 18.62
CA ASP A 332 24.77 29.97 19.45
C ASP A 332 26.06 30.33 18.68
N ALA A 333 26.15 31.57 18.20
CA ALA A 333 27.35 32.08 17.57
C ALA A 333 28.17 32.89 18.60
N PRO A 334 29.42 32.50 18.90
CA PRO A 334 30.31 33.37 19.68
C PRO A 334 30.72 34.57 18.82
N GLY A 335 30.08 35.71 19.07
CA GLY A 335 30.54 37.07 18.78
C GLY A 335 31.22 37.35 17.43
N GLY A 336 30.50 38.04 16.54
CA GLY A 336 31.07 39.03 15.61
C GLY A 336 31.33 38.58 14.17
N GLY A 337 30.47 39.04 13.27
CA GLY A 337 30.79 39.17 11.83
C GLY A 337 30.57 37.93 10.97
N ALA A 338 29.42 37.26 11.10
CA ALA A 338 29.08 36.17 10.19
C ALA A 338 28.82 36.71 8.77
N ALA A 339 29.40 36.03 7.76
CA ALA A 339 29.05 36.26 6.37
C ALA A 339 27.53 36.07 6.19
N ARG A 340 26.89 37.01 5.49
CA ARG A 340 25.48 36.89 5.15
C ARG A 340 25.36 36.09 3.87
N ASN A 341 24.61 35.00 3.94
CA ASN A 341 24.23 34.18 2.82
C ASN A 341 22.83 34.58 2.37
N THR A 342 22.57 34.45 1.08
CA THR A 342 21.25 34.68 0.49
C THR A 342 20.60 33.34 0.21
N ILE A 343 19.46 33.07 0.83
CA ILE A 343 18.63 31.90 0.52
C ILE A 343 17.45 32.37 -0.32
N GLN A 344 17.27 31.74 -1.48
CA GLN A 344 16.12 31.97 -2.33
C GLN A 344 14.99 31.02 -1.90
N LEU A 345 13.89 31.60 -1.44
CA LEU A 345 12.63 30.91 -1.18
C LEU A 345 11.75 30.99 -2.43
N PRO A 346 10.72 30.13 -2.56
CA PRO A 346 9.79 30.20 -3.69
C PRO A 346 9.12 31.57 -3.89
N TYR A 347 8.97 32.36 -2.83
CA TYR A 347 8.24 33.64 -2.86
C TYR A 347 9.01 34.83 -2.27
N SER A 348 10.22 34.63 -1.76
CA SER A 348 11.03 35.70 -1.18
C SER A 348 12.51 35.36 -1.20
N THR A 349 13.34 36.35 -0.92
CA THR A 349 14.77 36.17 -0.71
C THR A 349 15.07 36.53 0.74
N GLU A 350 15.72 35.62 1.48
CA GLU A 350 16.05 35.84 2.88
C GLU A 350 17.56 35.96 3.06
N MET A 351 17.96 36.93 3.89
CA MET A 351 19.35 37.09 4.31
C MET A 351 19.55 36.36 5.63
N VAL A 352 20.45 35.38 5.61
CA VAL A 352 20.73 34.53 6.77
C VAL A 352 22.21 34.58 7.11
N TRP A 353 22.52 34.54 8.39
CA TRP A 353 23.89 34.40 8.88
C TRP A 353 24.38 32.96 8.72
N GLU A 354 25.69 32.77 8.71
CA GLU A 354 26.30 31.43 8.72
C GLU A 354 25.82 30.57 9.90
N SER A 355 25.60 31.18 11.07
CA SER A 355 25.03 30.50 12.23
C SER A 355 23.56 30.10 12.07
N GLU A 356 22.88 30.58 11.04
CA GLU A 356 21.48 30.27 10.71
C GLU A 356 21.37 29.25 9.57
N LEU A 357 22.50 28.69 9.12
CA LEU A 357 22.53 27.62 8.14
C LEU A 357 22.59 26.24 8.79
N PHE A 358 21.80 25.32 8.24
CA PHE A 358 21.65 23.95 8.71
C PHE A 358 21.99 22.97 7.59
N ALA A 359 22.71 21.91 7.93
CA ALA A 359 22.77 20.73 7.08
C ALA A 359 21.47 19.92 7.19
N ALA A 360 21.14 19.15 6.15
CA ALA A 360 19.91 18.37 6.09
C ALA A 360 19.73 17.42 7.28
N GLU A 361 20.80 16.75 7.74
CA GLU A 361 20.77 15.87 8.91
C GLU A 361 20.29 16.57 10.18
N GLU A 362 20.76 17.79 10.40
CA GLU A 362 20.37 18.58 11.56
C GLU A 362 18.95 19.10 11.40
N ALA A 363 18.61 19.64 10.22
CA ALA A 363 17.26 20.09 9.92
C ALA A 363 16.22 18.96 10.12
N ILE A 364 16.52 17.73 9.71
CA ILE A 364 15.68 16.55 9.99
C ILE A 364 15.44 16.40 11.49
N GLY A 365 16.49 16.50 12.32
CA GLY A 365 16.37 16.42 13.78
C GLY A 365 15.51 17.53 14.38
N VAL A 366 15.59 18.75 13.83
CA VAL A 366 14.73 19.88 14.24
C VAL A 366 13.27 19.60 13.88
N PHE A 367 12.99 19.15 12.66
CA PHE A 367 11.64 18.78 12.23
C PHE A 367 11.06 17.63 13.04
N ASP A 368 11.83 16.58 13.31
CA ASP A 368 11.40 15.45 14.14
C ASP A 368 11.04 15.92 15.56
N THR A 369 11.89 16.74 16.17
CA THR A 369 11.67 17.27 17.54
C THR A 369 10.43 18.17 17.59
N TYR A 370 10.29 19.08 16.62
CA TYR A 370 9.15 19.98 16.54
C TYR A 370 7.84 19.22 16.24
N TYR A 371 7.88 18.23 15.36
CA TYR A 371 6.73 17.38 15.06
C TYR A 371 6.23 16.62 16.31
N ASP A 372 7.16 16.10 17.12
CA ASP A 372 6.85 15.35 18.33
C ASP A 372 6.35 16.25 19.48
N THR A 373 7.01 17.37 19.71
CA THR A 373 6.83 18.17 20.93
C THR A 373 6.08 19.49 20.69
N GLY A 374 6.09 19.99 19.47
CA GLY A 374 5.68 21.35 19.12
C GLY A 374 6.68 22.43 19.55
N ALA A 375 7.83 22.07 20.13
CA ALA A 375 8.84 23.00 20.62
C ALA A 375 10.15 22.85 19.83
N LEU A 376 10.94 23.92 19.80
CA LEU A 376 12.33 23.87 19.37
C LEU A 376 13.22 23.50 20.55
N ASP A 377 14.35 22.86 20.26
CA ASP A 377 15.38 22.62 21.25
C ASP A 377 15.91 23.97 21.79
N PRO A 378 16.05 24.16 23.12
CA PRO A 378 16.52 25.41 23.71
C PRO A 378 17.93 25.85 23.26
N ARG A 379 18.71 24.97 22.63
CA ARG A 379 20.02 25.29 22.06
C ARG A 379 19.97 26.20 20.83
N TYR A 380 18.78 26.47 20.29
CA TYR A 380 18.60 27.32 19.13
C TYR A 380 18.10 28.71 19.52
N HIS A 381 18.62 29.73 18.84
CA HIS A 381 18.21 31.12 18.98
C HIS A 381 17.24 31.52 17.90
N LEU A 382 16.36 32.47 18.23
CA LEU A 382 15.36 33.01 17.34
C LEU A 382 15.66 34.47 17.04
N ARG A 383 15.86 34.79 15.77
CA ARG A 383 15.89 36.17 15.27
C ARG A 383 14.60 36.48 14.54
N PRO A 384 13.93 37.62 14.82
CA PRO A 384 12.82 38.07 13.98
C PRO A 384 13.23 38.21 12.51
N ALA A 385 12.46 37.61 11.60
CA ALA A 385 12.68 37.73 10.16
C ALA A 385 12.47 39.19 9.70
N GLU A 386 13.26 39.64 8.70
CA GLU A 386 13.32 41.06 8.32
C GLU A 386 12.08 41.56 7.55
N GLN A 387 11.19 40.68 7.07
CA GLN A 387 9.98 41.05 6.31
C GLN A 387 8.69 40.33 6.73
N HIS A 388 7.62 41.13 6.80
CA HIS A 388 6.17 40.85 6.97
C HIS A 388 5.70 40.05 8.22
N PRO A 389 4.52 40.39 8.80
CA PRO A 389 3.85 39.53 9.78
C PRO A 389 3.57 38.16 9.16
N CYS A 390 3.51 37.09 9.97
CA CYS A 390 3.19 35.77 9.44
C CYS A 390 1.93 35.86 8.57
N SER A 391 2.07 35.53 7.30
CA SER A 391 0.96 35.29 6.39
C SER A 391 1.06 33.82 6.00
N PRO A 392 -0.07 33.10 5.88
CA PRO A 392 0.00 31.76 5.33
C PRO A 392 0.60 31.88 3.93
N PRO A 393 1.53 30.99 3.53
CA PRO A 393 1.89 30.89 2.12
C PRO A 393 0.60 30.61 1.32
N PRO A 394 0.38 31.27 0.16
CA PRO A 394 -0.84 31.09 -0.62
C PRO A 394 -1.11 29.62 -0.99
#